data_AF-A0A3Q9RR66-F1
#
_entry.id   AF-A0A3Q9RR66-F1
#
_cell.length_a   1.000
_cell.length_b   1.000
_cell.length_c   1.000
_cell.angle_alpha   90.00
_cell.angle_beta   90.00
_cell.angle_gamma   90.00
#
_symmetry.space_group_name_H-M   'P 1'
#
loop_
_entity.id
_entity.type
_entity.pdbx_description
1 polymer ?
#
loop_
_entity_poly.entity_id
_entity_poly.type
_entity_poly.pdbx_seq_one_letter_code
_entity_poly.pdbx_strand_id
1 'polypeptide(L)'
;MTYALANHLDTEAKEAYNKIILKYTHPTKLAQFKVLYALYRKDIKTAKTVLSDVKPPELKLYYEIQIALEENDLEKSRLLIQNVKKTWMQNAVEADILHKEGNLEQARIYAEQSIKRTRGIQKYTLAKHFEPLLNKAA
;
A
#
# COMPACT_ATOMS: atom_id res chain seq x y z
N MET A 1 0.10 9.33 -11.51
CA MET A 1 0.82 8.19 -10.93
C MET A 1 -0.13 7.23 -10.23
N THR A 2 -0.86 7.63 -9.19
CA THR A 2 -1.75 6.73 -8.41
C THR A 2 -2.74 5.93 -9.26
N TYR A 3 -3.37 6.56 -10.25
CA TYR A 3 -4.25 5.86 -11.19
C TYR A 3 -3.50 4.76 -11.98
N ALA A 4 -2.33 5.09 -12.55
CA ALA A 4 -1.54 4.12 -13.33
C ALA A 4 -1.10 2.93 -12.47
N LEU A 5 -0.65 3.18 -11.23
CA LEU A 5 -0.29 2.12 -10.28
C LEU A 5 -1.48 1.22 -9.96
N ALA A 6 -2.65 1.80 -9.67
CA ALA A 6 -3.84 1.04 -9.31
C ALA A 6 -4.43 0.20 -10.46
N ASN A 7 -4.12 0.52 -11.72
CA ASN A 7 -4.58 -0.24 -12.89
C ASN A 7 -3.46 -1.04 -13.55
N HIS A 8 -2.30 -1.17 -12.89
CA HIS A 8 -1.13 -1.88 -13.43
C HIS A 8 -0.67 -1.39 -14.81
N LEU A 9 -0.80 -0.08 -15.06
CA LEU A 9 -0.34 0.57 -16.28
C LEU A 9 1.16 0.89 -16.16
N ASP A 10 2.00 -0.11 -16.40
CA ASP A 10 3.44 -0.07 -16.10
C ASP A 10 4.18 1.08 -16.78
N THR A 11 3.90 1.33 -18.06
CA THR A 11 4.54 2.39 -18.84
C THR A 11 4.19 3.76 -18.28
N GLU A 12 2.90 4.02 -18.08
CA GLU A 12 2.36 5.26 -17.55
C GLU A 12 2.77 5.48 -16.09
N ALA A 13 2.89 4.40 -15.30
CA ALA A 13 3.40 4.45 -13.94
C ALA A 13 4.86 4.90 -13.92
N LYS A 14 5.70 4.31 -14.79
CA LYS A 14 7.12 4.70 -14.93
C LYS A 14 7.28 6.13 -15.42
N GLU A 15 6.53 6.54 -16.44
CA GLU A 15 6.56 7.92 -16.94
C GLU A 15 6.12 8.94 -15.89
N ALA A 16 5.03 8.65 -15.17
CA ALA A 16 4.54 9.51 -14.12
C ALA A 16 5.54 9.61 -12.95
N TYR A 17 6.17 8.49 -12.58
CA TYR A 17 7.24 8.46 -11.58
C TYR A 17 8.42 9.32 -12.02
N ASN A 18 8.90 9.15 -13.27
CA ASN A 18 10.00 9.93 -13.84
C ASN A 18 9.70 11.44 -13.84
N LYS A 19 8.48 11.83 -14.21
CA LYS A 19 8.03 13.23 -14.14
C LYS A 19 8.07 13.79 -12.71
N ILE A 20 7.69 12.99 -11.70
CA ILE A 20 7.69 13.40 -10.29
C ILE A 20 9.12 13.59 -9.78
N ILE A 21 10.03 12.64 -10.04
CA ILE A 21 11.41 12.71 -9.55
C ILE A 21 12.20 13.85 -10.21
N LEU A 22 11.87 14.22 -11.45
CA LEU A 22 12.46 15.36 -12.13
C LEU A 22 11.90 16.70 -11.62
N LYS A 23 10.61 16.74 -11.27
CA LYS A 23 9.92 17.96 -10.84
C LYS A 23 10.28 18.37 -9.41
N TYR A 24 10.42 17.43 -8.49
CA TYR A 24 10.66 17.72 -7.08
C TYR A 24 12.11 17.43 -6.71
N THR A 25 12.79 18.41 -6.13
CA THR A 25 14.20 18.28 -5.71
C THR A 25 14.35 17.85 -4.25
N HIS A 26 13.35 18.13 -3.40
CA HIS A 26 13.43 17.83 -1.98
C HIS A 26 13.32 16.32 -1.69
N PRO A 27 14.38 15.68 -1.12
CA PRO A 27 14.44 14.23 -0.92
C PRO A 27 13.25 13.67 -0.13
N THR A 28 12.83 14.39 0.91
CA THR A 28 11.68 14.01 1.74
C THR A 28 10.36 13.96 0.98
N LYS A 29 10.11 14.91 0.07
CA LYS A 29 8.87 14.93 -0.72
C LYS A 29 8.86 13.78 -1.73
N LEU A 30 10.03 13.37 -2.19
CA LEU A 30 10.21 12.24 -3.09
C LEU A 30 10.11 10.89 -2.38
N ALA A 31 10.51 10.79 -1.11
CA ALA A 31 10.60 9.52 -0.38
C ALA A 31 9.31 8.70 -0.47
N GLN A 32 8.14 9.31 -0.24
CA GLN A 32 6.85 8.63 -0.35
C GLN A 32 6.59 8.06 -1.75
N PHE A 33 6.96 8.80 -2.81
CA PHE A 33 6.76 8.37 -4.19
C PHE A 33 7.75 7.28 -4.58
N LYS A 34 9.00 7.36 -4.09
CA LYS A 34 10.02 6.34 -4.26
C LYS A 34 9.62 5.03 -3.58
N VAL A 35 9.16 5.08 -2.33
CA VAL A 35 8.71 3.88 -1.59
C VAL A 35 7.50 3.26 -2.29
N LEU A 36 6.50 4.07 -2.64
CA LEU A 36 5.30 3.58 -3.33
C LEU A 36 5.63 2.93 -4.68
N TYR A 37 6.52 3.52 -5.47
CA TYR A 37 6.92 2.95 -6.76
C TYR A 37 7.78 1.70 -6.59
N ALA A 38 8.66 1.66 -5.60
CA ALA A 38 9.46 0.48 -5.28
C ALA A 38 8.58 -0.70 -4.86
N LEU A 39 7.58 -0.48 -3.99
CA LEU A 39 6.59 -1.48 -3.60
C LEU A 39 5.80 -1.98 -4.82
N TYR A 40 5.33 -1.08 -5.68
CA TYR A 40 4.65 -1.45 -6.93
C TYR A 40 5.51 -2.36 -7.82
N ARG A 41 6.82 -2.09 -7.90
CA ARG A 41 7.80 -2.89 -8.67
C ARG A 41 8.29 -4.14 -7.93
N LYS A 42 7.78 -4.40 -6.71
CA LYS A 42 8.25 -5.46 -5.80
C LYS A 42 9.76 -5.37 -5.49
N ASP A 43 10.32 -4.17 -5.55
CA ASP A 43 11.71 -3.90 -5.18
C ASP A 43 11.80 -3.55 -3.69
N ILE A 44 11.79 -4.61 -2.87
CA ILE A 44 11.79 -4.49 -1.40
C ILE A 44 13.08 -3.86 -0.88
N LYS A 45 14.21 -4.12 -1.54
CA LYS A 45 15.50 -3.52 -1.18
C LYS A 45 15.47 -2.00 -1.31
N THR A 46 14.96 -1.49 -2.44
CA THR A 46 14.80 -0.05 -2.62
C THR A 46 13.75 0.51 -1.67
N ALA A 47 12.62 -0.18 -1.48
CA ALA A 47 11.56 0.26 -0.58
C ALA A 47 12.09 0.46 0.86
N LYS A 48 12.86 -0.50 1.40
CA LYS A 48 13.51 -0.38 2.72
C LYS A 48 14.51 0.77 2.78
N THR A 49 15.32 0.93 1.74
CA THR A 49 16.35 1.98 1.67
C THR A 49 15.74 3.38 1.73
N VAL A 50 14.66 3.61 0.99
CA VAL A 50 14.02 4.95 0.92
C VAL A 50 12.98 5.19 2.02
N LEU A 51 12.59 4.16 2.77
CA LEU A 51 11.63 4.27 3.87
C LEU A 51 12.14 5.18 5.00
N SER A 52 13.45 5.21 5.25
CA SER A 52 14.06 6.06 6.28
C SER A 52 13.72 7.54 6.09
N ASP A 53 13.57 7.95 4.83
CA ASP A 53 13.38 9.35 4.42
C ASP A 53 11.91 9.79 4.43
N VAL A 54 10.97 8.86 4.66
CA VAL A 54 9.54 9.16 4.80
C VAL A 54 9.30 9.81 6.15
N LYS A 55 9.04 11.13 6.14
CA LYS A 55 8.83 11.90 7.37
C LYS A 55 7.52 11.61 8.12
N PRO A 56 6.34 11.53 7.47
CA PRO A 56 5.10 11.35 8.22
C PRO A 56 5.08 9.97 8.90
N PRO A 57 5.05 9.90 10.25
CA PRO A 57 5.20 8.63 10.97
C PRO A 57 4.12 7.60 10.60
N GLU A 58 2.88 8.05 10.45
CA GLU A 58 1.77 7.18 10.05
C GLU A 58 1.97 6.57 8.66
N LEU A 59 2.51 7.34 7.73
CA LEU A 59 2.77 6.88 6.37
C LEU A 59 3.97 5.94 6.33
N LYS A 60 5.01 6.25 7.10
CA LYS A 60 6.18 5.39 7.26
C LYS A 60 5.79 4.04 7.85
N LEU A 61 5.00 4.03 8.92
CA LEU A 61 4.47 2.82 9.54
C LEU A 61 3.66 2.00 8.54
N TYR A 62 2.78 2.65 7.77
CA TYR A 62 1.98 1.95 6.77
C TYR A 62 2.85 1.27 5.70
N TYR A 63 3.88 1.95 5.19
CA TYR A 63 4.81 1.33 4.24
C TYR A 63 5.68 0.25 4.86
N GLU A 64 6.04 0.37 6.14
CA GLU A 64 6.77 -0.70 6.85
C GLU A 64 5.93 -1.98 6.93
N ILE A 65 4.64 -1.84 7.21
CA ILE A 65 3.69 -2.96 7.21
C ILE A 65 3.58 -3.59 5.81
N GLN A 66 3.46 -2.76 4.77
CA GLN A 66 3.37 -3.25 3.40
C GLN A 66 4.66 -3.98 2.96
N ILE A 67 5.83 -3.50 3.38
CA ILE A 67 7.11 -4.21 3.19
C ILE A 67 7.08 -5.57 3.89
N ALA A 68 6.66 -5.64 5.16
CA ALA A 68 6.57 -6.90 5.89
C ALA A 68 5.60 -7.89 5.23
N LEU A 69 4.46 -7.39 4.71
CA LEU A 69 3.51 -8.21 3.94
C LEU A 69 4.14 -8.77 2.67
N GLU A 70 4.86 -7.97 1.89
CA GLU A 70 5.56 -8.44 0.68
C GLU A 70 6.65 -9.47 1.01
N GLU A 71 7.30 -9.34 2.16
CA GLU A 71 8.28 -10.33 2.68
C GLU A 71 7.62 -11.56 3.30
N ASN A 72 6.28 -11.61 3.35
CA ASN A 72 5.50 -12.65 4.00
C ASN A 72 5.78 -12.80 5.51
N ASP A 73 6.26 -11.73 6.14
CA ASP A 73 6.48 -11.62 7.58
C ASP A 73 5.18 -11.16 8.27
N LEU A 74 4.22 -12.08 8.36
CA LEU A 74 2.89 -11.79 8.90
C LEU A 74 2.92 -11.43 10.38
N GLU A 75 3.84 -12.03 11.16
CA GLU A 75 4.02 -11.72 12.58
C GLU A 75 4.42 -10.26 12.77
N LYS A 76 5.38 -9.77 11.98
CA LYS A 76 5.76 -8.36 12.00
C LYS A 76 4.60 -7.46 11.57
N SER A 77 3.85 -7.84 10.54
CA SER A 77 2.66 -7.08 10.12
C SER A 77 1.61 -6.99 11.24
N ARG A 78 1.35 -8.09 11.97
CA ARG A 78 0.43 -8.16 13.12
C ARG A 78 0.90 -7.36 14.33
N LEU A 79 2.21 -7.24 14.53
CA LEU A 79 2.75 -6.38 15.59
C LEU A 79 2.60 -4.90 15.23
N LEU A 80 2.94 -4.54 13.99
CA LEU A 80 2.96 -3.15 13.53
C LEU A 80 1.56 -2.55 13.40
N ILE A 81 0.54 -3.32 12.97
CA ILE A 81 -0.84 -2.84 12.81
C ILE A 81 -1.42 -2.26 14.10
N GLN A 82 -0.97 -2.72 15.28
CA GLN A 82 -1.41 -2.23 16.60
C GLN A 82 -1.12 -0.73 16.79
N ASN A 83 -0.14 -0.19 16.07
CA ASN A 83 0.25 1.21 16.13
C ASN A 83 -0.48 2.09 15.08
N VAL A 84 -1.28 1.49 14.20
CA VAL A 84 -2.01 2.21 13.15
C VAL A 84 -3.28 2.82 13.73
N LYS A 85 -3.38 4.16 13.69
CA LYS A 85 -4.53 4.89 14.26
C LYS A 85 -5.73 4.98 13.32
N LYS A 86 -5.50 4.92 12.00
CA LYS A 86 -6.57 5.10 11.01
C LYS A 86 -7.28 3.77 10.77
N THR A 87 -8.56 3.73 11.11
CA THR A 87 -9.38 2.51 10.98
C THR A 87 -9.37 1.92 9.57
N TRP A 88 -9.36 2.76 8.53
CA TRP A 88 -9.31 2.23 7.16
C TRP A 88 -7.98 1.55 6.85
N MET A 89 -6.86 2.05 7.39
CA MET A 89 -5.54 1.44 7.21
C MET A 89 -5.46 0.12 7.97
N GLN A 90 -5.98 0.08 9.20
CA GLN A 90 -6.09 -1.17 9.98
C GLN A 90 -6.87 -2.22 9.20
N ASN A 91 -8.07 -1.86 8.72
CA ASN A 91 -8.90 -2.77 7.95
C ASN A 91 -8.22 -3.24 6.65
N ALA A 92 -7.50 -2.36 5.96
CA ALA A 92 -6.76 -2.75 4.75
C ALA A 92 -5.64 -3.75 5.07
N VAL A 93 -4.85 -3.48 6.12
CA VAL A 93 -3.76 -4.39 6.54
C VAL A 93 -4.31 -5.73 7.02
N GLU A 94 -5.37 -5.74 7.81
CA GLU A 94 -5.97 -6.99 8.29
C GLU A 94 -6.51 -7.83 7.12
N ALA A 95 -7.11 -7.17 6.10
CA ALA A 95 -7.52 -7.85 4.89
C ALA A 95 -6.33 -8.50 4.14
N ASP A 96 -5.21 -7.79 4.02
CA ASP A 96 -4.00 -8.32 3.38
C ASP A 96 -3.40 -9.51 4.15
N ILE A 97 -3.37 -9.44 5.48
CA ILE A 97 -2.88 -10.54 6.34
C ILE A 97 -3.77 -11.78 6.16
N LEU A 98 -5.08 -11.62 6.34
CA LEU A 98 -6.05 -12.72 6.23
C LEU A 98 -6.06 -13.34 4.84
N HIS A 99 -5.88 -12.52 3.80
CA HIS A 99 -5.76 -13.01 2.43
C HIS A 99 -4.52 -13.90 2.26
N LYS A 100 -3.36 -13.50 2.82
CA LYS A 100 -2.14 -14.31 2.81
C LYS A 100 -2.25 -15.60 3.64
N GLU A 101 -3.06 -15.59 4.70
CA GLU A 101 -3.38 -16.77 5.50
C GLU A 101 -4.42 -17.70 4.85
N GLY A 102 -5.02 -17.30 3.73
CA GLY A 102 -6.06 -18.06 3.04
C GLY A 102 -7.46 -17.91 3.64
N ASN A 103 -7.66 -17.02 4.62
CA ASN A 103 -8.96 -16.71 5.19
C ASN A 103 -9.73 -15.68 4.33
N LEU A 104 -10.13 -16.11 3.14
CA LEU A 104 -10.66 -15.22 2.09
C LEU A 104 -11.96 -14.50 2.48
N GLU A 105 -12.87 -15.16 3.19
CA GLU A 105 -14.14 -14.55 3.60
C GLU A 105 -13.91 -13.41 4.59
N GLN A 106 -13.08 -13.63 5.60
CA GLN A 106 -12.78 -12.59 6.56
C GLN A 106 -11.95 -11.46 5.94
N ALA A 107 -11.00 -11.81 5.05
CA ALA A 107 -10.25 -10.83 4.27
C ALA A 107 -11.19 -9.91 3.47
N ARG A 108 -12.22 -10.48 2.84
CA ARG A 108 -13.22 -9.73 2.07
C ARG A 108 -13.99 -8.73 2.95
N ILE A 109 -14.43 -9.16 4.12
CA ILE A 109 -15.15 -8.28 5.07
C ILE A 109 -14.29 -7.08 5.44
N TYR A 110 -13.03 -7.30 5.81
CA TYR A 110 -12.12 -6.22 6.15
C TYR A 110 -11.79 -5.31 4.95
N ALA A 111 -11.62 -5.88 3.76
CA ALA A 111 -11.41 -5.14 2.51
C ALA A 111 -12.58 -4.17 2.24
N GLU A 112 -13.83 -4.65 2.29
CA GLU A 112 -15.01 -3.81 2.12
C GLU A 112 -15.08 -2.70 3.18
N GLN A 113 -14.81 -3.03 4.45
CA GLN A 113 -14.83 -2.05 5.52
C GLN A 113 -13.75 -0.97 5.33
N SER A 114 -12.58 -1.34 4.81
CA SER A 114 -11.52 -0.38 4.48
C SER A 114 -11.98 0.61 3.39
N ILE A 115 -12.62 0.12 2.33
CA ILE A 115 -13.13 0.92 1.21
C ILE A 115 -14.27 1.83 1.69
N LYS A 116 -15.22 1.31 2.47
CA LYS A 116 -16.36 2.07 3.02
C LYS A 116 -15.91 3.22 3.92
N ARG A 117 -14.82 3.05 4.68
CA ARG A 117 -14.26 4.06 5.61
C ARG A 117 -13.27 5.03 4.96
N THR A 118 -12.99 4.88 3.66
CA THR A 118 -12.03 5.72 2.93
C THR A 118 -12.76 6.63 1.94
N ARG A 119 -12.16 7.79 1.62
CA ARG A 119 -12.69 8.74 0.64
C ARG A 119 -11.62 9.13 -0.38
N GLY A 120 -12.07 9.73 -1.49
CA GLY A 120 -11.19 10.30 -2.51
C GLY A 120 -10.26 9.26 -3.17
N ILE A 121 -9.04 9.69 -3.49
CA ILE A 121 -8.09 8.85 -4.24
C ILE A 121 -7.69 7.58 -3.49
N GLN A 122 -7.61 7.61 -2.16
CA GLN A 122 -7.28 6.43 -1.36
C GLN A 122 -8.37 5.36 -1.49
N LYS A 123 -9.65 5.76 -1.54
CA LYS A 123 -10.77 4.82 -1.75
C LYS A 123 -10.63 4.11 -3.09
N TYR A 124 -10.29 4.86 -4.13
CA TYR A 124 -10.05 4.29 -5.46
C TYR A 124 -8.90 3.29 -5.46
N THR A 125 -7.77 3.64 -4.84
CA THR A 125 -6.62 2.72 -4.73
C THR A 125 -6.98 1.44 -3.99
N LEU A 126 -7.70 1.53 -2.86
CA LEU A 126 -8.14 0.35 -2.10
C LEU A 126 -9.13 -0.51 -2.90
N ALA A 127 -10.08 0.13 -3.58
CA ALA A 127 -11.06 -0.57 -4.41
C ALA A 127 -10.39 -1.38 -5.52
N LYS A 128 -9.37 -0.80 -6.18
CA LYS A 128 -8.58 -1.51 -7.19
C LYS A 128 -7.68 -2.59 -6.62
N HIS A 129 -7.00 -2.32 -5.51
CA HIS A 129 -6.16 -3.30 -4.82
C HIS A 129 -6.96 -4.56 -4.42
N PHE A 130 -8.17 -4.39 -3.89
CA PHE A 130 -9.02 -5.50 -3.45
C PHE A 130 -9.99 -6.02 -4.52
N GLU A 131 -10.00 -5.46 -5.74
CA GLU A 131 -10.87 -5.91 -6.84
C GLU A 131 -10.75 -7.42 -7.12
N PRO A 132 -9.55 -8.04 -7.16
CA PRO A 132 -9.42 -9.49 -7.36
C PRO A 132 -10.01 -10.33 -6.21
N LEU A 133 -9.95 -9.82 -4.98
CA LEU A 133 -10.50 -10.49 -3.80
C LEU A 133 -12.03 -10.39 -3.79
N LEU A 134 -12.58 -9.23 -4.17
CA LEU A 134 -14.01 -8.98 -4.16
C LEU A 134 -14.75 -9.64 -5.33
N ASN A 135 -14.12 -9.73 -6.50
CA ASN A 135 -14.74 -10.30 -7.69
C ASN A 135 -14.82 -11.84 -7.69
N LYS A 136 -14.00 -12.53 -6.89
CA LYS A 136 -14.01 -14.01 -6.78
C LYS A 136 -15.21 -14.56 -6.00
N ALA A 137 -15.99 -13.70 -5.35
CA ALA A 137 -17.15 -14.07 -4.53
C ALA A 137 -18.50 -13.77 -5.21
N ALA A 138 -18.49 -13.43 -6.51
CA ALA A 138 -19.68 -13.15 -7.33
C ALA A 138 -19.99 -14.29 -8.29
#